data_AF-A0A2A2F350-F1
#
_entry.id   AF-A0A2A2F350-F1
#
_cell.length_a   1.000
_cell.length_b   1.000
_cell.length_c   1.000
_cell.angle_alpha   90.00
_cell.angle_beta   90.00
_cell.angle_gamma   90.00
#
_symmetry.space_group_name_H-M   'P 1'
#
loop_
_entity.id
_entity.type
_entity.pdbx_description
1 polymer ?
#
loop_
_entity_poly.entity_id
_entity_poly.type
_entity_poly.pdbx_seq_one_letter_code
_entity_poly.pdbx_strand_id
1 'polypeptide(L)'
;MQQQPLDTLLDLAREARDNAGMALANERRTQQHTVAQLDALGRYRLEYAQRLQDAMHAGIDPATMHNYQQFLASLDAAIVRARQALGDQEQRVASSQQHWQQEQRKLCSYDTLASRRADQLRQQAQRHEQRVNDELSTNALLRRRREQDDSH
;
A
#
# COMPACT_ATOMS: atom_id res chain seq x y z
N MET A 1 -0.87 -11.23 -30.16
CA MET A 1 -1.68 -11.59 -28.98
C MET A 1 -2.56 -10.40 -28.64
N GLN A 2 -3.89 -10.50 -28.75
CA GLN A 2 -4.77 -9.41 -28.35
C GLN A 2 -4.82 -9.35 -26.82
N GLN A 3 -4.15 -8.36 -26.20
CA GLN A 3 -4.33 -8.09 -24.77
C GLN A 3 -5.79 -7.74 -24.53
N GLN A 4 -6.46 -8.46 -23.63
CA GLN A 4 -7.85 -8.18 -23.35
C GLN A 4 -7.94 -6.90 -22.50
N PRO A 5 -8.94 -6.02 -22.72
CA PRO A 5 -9.08 -4.77 -21.96
C PRO A 5 -9.04 -4.93 -20.43
N LEU A 6 -9.45 -6.10 -19.92
CA LEU A 6 -9.42 -6.42 -18.50
C LEU A 6 -8.00 -6.67 -17.97
N ASP A 7 -7.10 -7.23 -18.79
CA ASP A 7 -5.71 -7.46 -18.42
C ASP A 7 -4.98 -6.13 -18.25
N THR A 8 -5.21 -5.18 -19.19
CA THR A 8 -4.67 -3.82 -19.08
C THR A 8 -5.19 -3.08 -17.84
N LEU A 9 -6.46 -3.26 -17.48
CA LEU A 9 -7.02 -2.66 -16.26
C LEU A 9 -6.43 -3.27 -14.98
N LEU A 10 -6.13 -4.57 -15.00
CA LEU A 10 -5.44 -5.25 -13.92
C LEU A 10 -4.02 -4.72 -13.73
N ASP A 11 -3.25 -4.60 -14.81
CA ASP A 11 -1.89 -4.08 -14.78
C ASP A 11 -1.87 -2.65 -14.24
N LEU A 12 -2.76 -1.79 -14.75
CA LEU A 12 -2.88 -0.41 -14.28
C LEU A 12 -3.28 -0.33 -12.79
N ALA A 13 -4.19 -1.20 -12.34
CA ALA A 13 -4.60 -1.24 -10.94
C ALA A 13 -3.48 -1.75 -10.01
N ARG A 14 -2.65 -2.69 -10.48
CA ARG A 14 -1.46 -3.15 -9.75
C ARG A 14 -0.46 -2.02 -9.61
N GLU A 15 -0.14 -1.34 -10.71
CA GLU A 15 0.77 -0.19 -10.70
C GLU A 15 0.27 0.92 -9.78
N ALA A 16 -1.02 1.27 -9.84
CA ALA A 16 -1.63 2.26 -8.96
C ALA A 16 -1.52 1.86 -7.47
N ARG A 17 -1.81 0.61 -7.14
CA ARG A 17 -1.69 0.07 -5.78
C ARG A 17 -0.24 0.12 -5.29
N ASP A 18 0.72 -0.22 -6.14
CA ASP A 18 2.14 -0.24 -5.77
C ASP A 18 2.69 1.17 -5.58
N ASN A 19 2.32 2.11 -6.46
CA ASN A 19 2.63 3.53 -6.31
C ASN A 19 2.04 4.11 -5.00
N ALA A 20 0.78 3.79 -4.68
CA ALA A 20 0.18 4.18 -3.41
C ALA A 20 0.91 3.56 -2.21
N GLY A 21 1.41 2.33 -2.35
CA GLY A 21 2.22 1.65 -1.34
C GLY A 21 3.57 2.33 -1.10
N MET A 22 4.25 2.75 -2.18
CA MET A 22 5.50 3.52 -2.10
C MET A 22 5.28 4.88 -1.42
N ALA A 23 4.19 5.57 -1.75
CA ALA A 23 3.82 6.83 -1.10
C ALA A 23 3.60 6.64 0.41
N LEU A 24 2.80 5.64 0.81
CA LEU A 24 2.58 5.31 2.22
C LEU A 24 3.89 4.98 2.95
N ALA A 25 4.79 4.22 2.33
CA ALA A 25 6.08 3.89 2.90
C ALA A 25 6.95 5.15 3.13
N ASN A 26 6.91 6.09 2.18
CA ASN A 26 7.59 7.38 2.31
C ASN A 26 7.01 8.21 3.47
N GLU A 27 5.69 8.34 3.56
CA GLU A 27 5.03 9.08 4.65
C GLU A 27 5.37 8.47 6.03
N ARG A 28 5.42 7.14 6.15
CA ARG A 28 5.83 6.47 7.39
C ARG A 28 7.29 6.73 7.75
N ARG A 29 8.20 6.76 6.76
CA ARG A 29 9.60 7.09 6.99
C ARG A 29 9.76 8.53 7.48
N THR A 30 9.05 9.48 6.87
CA THR A 30 9.04 10.87 7.32
C THR A 30 8.50 10.99 8.75
N GLN A 31 7.42 10.28 9.08
CA GLN A 31 6.89 10.23 10.45
C GLN A 31 7.94 9.75 11.46
N GLN A 32 8.64 8.64 11.16
CA GLN A 32 9.71 8.12 12.01
C GLN A 32 10.83 9.14 12.21
N HIS A 33 11.21 9.87 11.15
CA HIS A 33 12.21 10.93 11.25
C HIS A 33 11.75 12.08 12.16
N THR A 34 10.50 12.53 12.02
CA THR A 34 9.94 13.60 12.86
C THR A 34 9.86 13.18 14.34
N VAL A 35 9.48 11.93 14.62
CA VAL A 35 9.50 11.38 15.99
C VAL A 35 10.93 11.39 16.56
N ALA A 36 11.91 10.88 15.81
CA ALA A 36 13.30 10.87 16.25
C ALA A 36 13.86 12.28 16.50
N GLN A 37 13.48 13.27 15.68
CA GLN A 37 13.84 14.66 15.89
C GLN A 37 13.23 15.22 17.17
N LEU A 38 11.96 14.93 17.43
CA LEU A 38 11.25 15.37 18.64
C LEU A 38 11.90 14.78 19.90
N ASP A 39 12.27 13.49 19.87
CA ASP A 39 12.96 12.82 20.96
C ASP A 39 14.35 13.41 21.20
N ALA A 40 15.09 13.74 20.14
CA ALA A 40 16.38 14.42 20.25
C ALA A 40 16.24 15.81 20.89
N LEU A 41 15.27 16.60 20.45
CA LEU A 41 15.00 17.92 21.05
C LEU A 41 14.61 17.82 22.53
N GLY A 42 13.80 16.83 22.90
CA GLY A 42 13.43 16.57 24.29
C GLY A 42 14.64 16.24 25.18
N ARG A 43 15.53 15.36 24.70
CA ARG A 43 16.79 15.04 25.39
C ARG A 43 17.68 16.25 25.55
N TYR A 44 17.92 17.00 24.47
CA TYR A 44 18.75 18.21 24.54
C TYR A 44 18.20 19.24 25.50
N ARG A 45 16.87 19.44 25.51
CA ARG A 45 16.23 20.36 26.45
C ARG A 45 16.48 19.95 27.90
N LEU A 46 16.33 18.66 28.22
CA LEU A 46 16.55 18.14 29.57
C LEU A 46 18.01 18.34 30.00
N GLU A 47 18.96 17.95 29.15
CA GLU A 47 20.40 18.12 29.40
C GLU A 47 20.75 19.59 29.64
N TYR A 48 20.18 20.51 28.84
CA TYR A 48 20.47 21.93 28.97
C TYR A 48 19.84 22.56 30.21
N ALA A 49 18.64 22.11 30.59
CA ALA A 49 17.99 22.53 31.84
C ALA A 49 18.80 22.07 33.07
N GLN A 50 19.34 20.85 33.04
CA GLN A 50 20.22 20.35 34.09
C GLN A 50 21.50 21.20 34.21
N ARG A 51 22.14 21.52 33.08
CA ARG A 51 23.34 22.39 33.07
C ARG A 51 23.07 23.77 33.63
N LEU A 52 21.91 24.37 33.30
CA LEU A 52 21.51 25.65 33.89
C LEU A 52 21.32 25.51 35.40
N GLN A 53 20.66 24.45 35.87
CA GLN A 53 20.48 24.20 37.30
C GLN A 53 21.83 24.08 38.02
N ASP A 54 22.77 23.31 37.49
CA ASP A 54 24.09 23.14 38.08
C ASP A 54 24.88 24.46 38.09
N ALA A 55 24.82 25.24 37.00
CA ALA A 55 25.45 26.55 36.92
C ALA A 55 24.86 27.56 37.92
N MET A 56 23.54 27.52 38.15
CA MET A 56 22.90 28.35 39.18
C MET A 56 23.39 27.99 40.59
N HIS A 57 23.60 26.70 40.90
CA HIS A 57 24.17 26.27 42.18
C HIS A 57 25.63 26.72 42.34
N ALA A 58 26.40 26.77 41.26
CA ALA A 58 27.80 27.20 41.26
C ALA A 58 28.00 28.73 41.32
N GLY A 59 26.93 29.51 41.16
CA GLY A 59 26.99 30.97 41.00
C GLY A 59 27.26 31.35 39.55
N ILE A 60 26.20 31.68 38.81
CA ILE A 60 26.25 32.08 37.41
C ILE A 60 26.08 33.60 37.27
N ASP A 61 26.76 34.22 36.31
CA ASP A 61 26.56 35.62 36.01
C ASP A 61 25.23 35.85 35.24
N PRO A 62 24.63 37.04 35.34
CA PRO A 62 23.34 37.32 34.69
C PRO A 62 23.33 37.16 33.16
N ALA A 63 24.44 37.43 32.47
CA ALA A 63 24.49 37.33 31.01
C ALA A 63 24.49 35.86 30.56
N THR A 64 25.27 35.00 31.22
CA THR A 64 25.26 33.57 30.96
C THR A 64 23.88 32.96 31.28
N MET A 65 23.26 33.36 32.39
CA MET A 65 21.90 32.91 32.75
C MET A 65 20.88 33.29 31.66
N HIS A 66 20.95 34.51 31.13
CA HIS A 66 20.08 34.96 30.04
C HIS A 66 20.28 34.14 28.75
N ASN A 67 21.53 33.84 28.39
CA ASN A 67 21.84 33.02 27.21
C ASN A 67 21.24 31.60 27.33
N TYR A 68 21.34 30.97 28.51
CA TYR A 68 20.71 29.67 28.77
C TYR A 68 19.19 29.73 28.60
N GLN A 69 18.54 30.75 29.16
CA GLN A 69 17.09 30.94 29.05
C GLN A 69 16.65 31.14 27.60
N GLN A 70 17.39 31.94 26.82
CA GLN A 70 17.09 32.17 25.41
C GLN A 70 17.20 30.88 24.59
N PHE A 71 18.26 30.09 24.82
CA PHE A 71 18.42 28.81 24.14
C PHE A 71 17.33 27.80 24.53
N LEU A 72 16.98 27.69 25.82
CA LEU A 72 15.87 26.85 26.27
C LEU A 72 14.54 27.25 25.62
N ALA A 73 14.25 28.57 25.55
CA ALA A 73 13.06 29.07 24.87
C ALA A 73 13.06 28.71 23.37
N SER A 74 14.22 28.74 22.71
CA SER A 74 14.37 28.32 21.32
C SER A 74 14.10 26.82 21.12
N LEU A 75 14.55 25.97 22.06
CA LEU A 75 14.29 24.53 22.04
C LEU A 75 12.81 24.26 22.28
N ASP A 76 12.18 24.97 23.22
CA ASP A 76 10.74 24.87 23.48
C ASP A 76 9.92 25.22 22.23
N ALA A 77 10.26 26.33 21.55
CA ALA A 77 9.62 26.70 20.29
C ALA A 77 9.85 25.64 19.19
N ALA A 78 11.05 25.04 19.11
CA ALA A 78 11.34 23.98 18.15
C ALA A 78 10.54 22.70 18.44
N ILE A 79 10.38 22.32 19.72
CA ILE A 79 9.56 21.16 20.14
C ILE A 79 8.10 21.37 19.76
N VAL A 80 7.55 22.57 19.99
CA VAL A 80 6.17 22.90 19.58
C VAL A 80 6.00 22.73 18.07
N ARG A 81 6.93 23.25 17.26
CA ARG A 81 6.90 23.08 15.79
C ARG A 81 7.00 21.61 15.38
N ALA A 82 7.89 20.84 16.02
CA ALA A 82 8.06 19.42 15.73
C ALA A 82 6.79 18.61 16.07
N ARG A 83 6.10 18.95 17.17
CA ARG A 83 4.81 18.33 17.55
C ARG A 83 3.71 18.62 16.53
N GLN A 84 3.63 19.86 16.05
CA GLN A 84 2.68 20.24 15.00
C GLN A 84 2.97 19.47 13.71
N ALA A 85 4.24 19.44 13.28
CA ALA A 85 4.66 18.68 12.11
C ALA A 85 4.35 17.18 12.24
N LEU A 86 4.50 16.60 13.44
CA LEU A 86 4.14 15.21 13.70
C LEU A 86 2.64 14.98 13.51
N GLY A 87 1.80 15.86 14.04
CA GLY A 87 0.34 15.78 13.86
C GLY A 87 -0.07 15.87 12.39
N ASP A 88 0.52 16.78 11.62
CA ASP A 88 0.29 16.89 10.17
C ASP A 88 0.76 15.62 9.45
N GLN A 89 1.89 15.06 9.87
CA GLN A 89 2.46 13.84 9.28
C GLN A 89 1.60 12.60 9.58
N GLU A 90 1.02 12.50 10.78
CA GLU A 90 0.05 11.46 11.14
C GLU A 90 -1.19 11.49 10.22
N GLN A 91 -1.70 12.69 9.91
CA GLN A 91 -2.80 12.85 8.96
C GLN A 91 -2.41 12.40 7.54
N ARG A 92 -1.19 12.72 7.09
CA ARG A 92 -0.68 12.27 5.78
C ARG A 92 -0.52 10.75 5.70
N VAL A 93 -0.02 10.12 6.77
CA VAL A 93 0.05 8.65 6.88
C VAL A 93 -1.35 8.03 6.82
N ALA A 94 -2.32 8.59 7.55
CA ALA A 94 -3.69 8.09 7.53
C ALA A 94 -4.33 8.21 6.13
N SER A 95 -4.16 9.36 5.47
CA SER A 95 -4.69 9.60 4.12
C SER A 95 -4.05 8.67 3.08
N SER A 96 -2.72 8.54 3.09
CA SER A 96 -2.01 7.62 2.18
C SER A 96 -2.38 6.15 2.42
N GLN A 97 -2.62 5.77 3.68
CA GLN A 97 -3.10 4.43 4.03
C GLN A 97 -4.51 4.17 3.48
N GLN A 98 -5.42 5.14 3.59
CA GLN A 98 -6.76 5.03 3.00
C GLN A 98 -6.70 4.92 1.47
N HIS A 99 -5.86 5.73 0.82
CA HIS A 99 -5.68 5.67 -0.63
C HIS A 99 -5.15 4.29 -1.08
N TRP A 100 -4.10 3.78 -0.43
CA TRP A 100 -3.58 2.44 -0.72
C TRP A 100 -4.64 1.34 -0.55
N GLN A 101 -5.48 1.42 0.50
CA GLN A 101 -6.57 0.47 0.70
C GLN A 101 -7.63 0.55 -0.42
N GLN A 102 -7.93 1.74 -0.93
CA GLN A 102 -8.86 1.91 -2.04
C GLN A 102 -8.32 1.27 -3.33
N GLU A 103 -7.05 1.52 -3.68
CA GLU A 103 -6.42 0.90 -4.85
C GLU A 103 -6.34 -0.63 -4.71
N GLN A 104 -6.05 -1.13 -3.50
CA GLN A 104 -6.07 -2.57 -3.23
C GLN A 104 -7.47 -3.18 -3.43
N ARG A 105 -8.54 -2.51 -2.99
CA ARG A 105 -9.93 -2.97 -3.20
C ARG A 105 -10.30 -2.97 -4.68
N LYS A 106 -9.87 -1.95 -5.43
CA LYS A 106 -10.08 -1.84 -6.87
C LYS A 106 -9.41 -3.00 -7.61
N LEU A 107 -8.14 -3.28 -7.28
CA LEU A 107 -7.41 -4.43 -7.80
C LEU A 107 -8.14 -5.76 -7.53
N CYS A 108 -8.54 -6.01 -6.28
CA CYS A 108 -9.28 -7.23 -5.94
C CYS A 108 -10.60 -7.38 -6.71
N SER A 109 -11.26 -6.26 -7.01
CA SER A 109 -12.50 -6.25 -7.81
C SER A 109 -12.23 -6.69 -9.25
N TYR A 110 -11.14 -6.21 -9.85
CA TYR A 110 -10.73 -6.65 -11.19
C TYR A 110 -10.25 -8.10 -11.22
N ASP A 111 -9.48 -8.55 -10.23
CA ASP A 111 -9.06 -9.96 -10.12
C ASP A 111 -10.28 -10.89 -10.03
N THR A 112 -11.30 -10.50 -9.26
CA THR A 112 -12.56 -11.26 -9.16
C THR A 112 -13.28 -11.34 -10.51
N LEU A 113 -13.35 -10.22 -11.25
CA LEU A 113 -13.97 -10.18 -12.57
C LEU A 113 -13.20 -11.05 -13.58
N ALA A 114 -11.86 -11.00 -13.55
CA ALA A 114 -11.00 -11.79 -14.41
C ALA A 114 -11.17 -13.30 -14.16
N SER A 115 -11.21 -13.72 -12.88
CA SER A 115 -11.47 -15.12 -12.52
C SER A 115 -12.81 -15.60 -13.07
N ARG A 116 -13.89 -14.83 -12.87
CA ARG A 116 -15.23 -15.19 -13.38
C ARG A 116 -15.26 -15.31 -14.90
N ARG A 117 -14.57 -14.43 -15.61
CA ARG A 117 -14.47 -14.49 -17.07
C ARG A 117 -13.72 -15.76 -17.52
N ALA A 118 -12.61 -16.09 -16.85
CA ALA A 118 -11.85 -17.30 -17.13
C ALA A 118 -12.70 -18.56 -16.89
N ASP A 119 -13.49 -18.60 -15.81
CA ASP A 119 -14.43 -19.69 -15.53
C ASP A 119 -15.48 -19.85 -16.63
N GLN A 120 -16.08 -18.74 -17.08
CA GLN A 120 -17.07 -18.76 -18.15
C GLN A 120 -16.49 -19.28 -19.47
N LEU A 121 -15.28 -18.83 -19.83
CA LEU A 121 -14.59 -19.32 -21.03
C LEU A 121 -14.27 -20.81 -20.95
N ARG A 122 -13.80 -21.29 -19.79
CA ARG A 122 -13.57 -22.74 -19.56
C ARG A 122 -14.86 -23.55 -19.73
N GLN A 123 -15.97 -23.08 -19.15
CA GLN A 123 -17.27 -23.77 -19.27
C GLN A 123 -17.77 -23.78 -20.72
N GLN A 124 -17.59 -22.69 -21.47
CA GLN A 124 -17.96 -22.62 -22.88
C GLN A 124 -17.12 -23.59 -23.73
N ALA A 125 -15.81 -23.65 -23.50
CA ALA A 125 -14.91 -24.58 -24.17
C ALA A 125 -15.29 -26.04 -23.88
N GLN A 126 -15.52 -26.40 -22.61
CA GLN A 126 -15.97 -27.74 -22.22
C GLN A 126 -17.30 -28.14 -22.90
N ARG A 127 -18.27 -27.22 -22.95
CA ARG A 127 -19.55 -27.46 -23.64
C ARG A 127 -19.40 -27.58 -25.15
N HIS A 128 -18.37 -26.97 -25.74
CA HIS A 128 -18.09 -27.10 -27.17
C HIS A 128 -17.41 -28.43 -27.46
N GLU A 129 -16.39 -28.80 -26.69
CA GLU A 129 -15.69 -30.08 -26.78
C GLU A 129 -16.64 -31.27 -26.58
N GLN A 130 -17.54 -31.19 -25.60
CA GLN A 130 -18.55 -32.21 -25.37
C GLN A 130 -19.46 -32.39 -26.60
N ARG A 131 -19.96 -31.29 -27.18
CA ARG A 131 -20.78 -31.34 -28.40
C ARG A 131 -20.05 -31.98 -29.58
N VAL A 132 -18.80 -31.58 -29.81
CA VAL A 132 -17.96 -32.16 -30.88
C VAL A 132 -17.73 -33.65 -30.68
N ASN A 133 -17.47 -34.09 -29.44
CA ASN A 133 -17.29 -35.50 -29.11
C ASN A 133 -18.58 -36.32 -29.30
N ASP A 134 -19.73 -35.77 -28.91
CA ASP A 134 -21.03 -36.41 -29.09
C ASP A 134 -21.37 -36.56 -30.58
N GLU A 135 -21.08 -35.55 -31.41
CA GLU A 135 -21.22 -35.60 -32.87
C GLU A 135 -20.31 -36.66 -33.50
N LEU A 136 -19.04 -36.73 -33.10
CA LEU A 136 -18.11 -37.75 -33.59
C LEU A 136 -18.58 -39.16 -33.22
N SER A 137 -18.99 -39.36 -31.98
CA SER A 137 -19.47 -40.65 -31.46
C SER A 137 -20.72 -41.10 -32.21
N THR A 138 -21.67 -40.19 -32.41
CA THR A 138 -22.90 -40.46 -33.17
C THR A 138 -22.59 -40.84 -34.61
N ASN A 139 -21.71 -40.09 -35.29
CA ASN A 139 -21.30 -40.39 -36.66
C ASN A 139 -20.58 -41.74 -36.78
N ALA A 140 -19.70 -42.08 -35.83
CA ALA A 140 -19.00 -43.37 -35.79
C ALA A 140 -19.98 -44.55 -35.59
N LEU A 141 -20.97 -44.39 -34.72
CA LEU A 141 -22.03 -45.39 -34.51
C LEU A 141 -22.88 -45.58 -35.77
N LEU A 142 -23.27 -44.49 -36.44
CA LEU A 142 -24.04 -44.55 -37.69
C LEU A 142 -23.27 -45.26 -38.81
N ARG A 143 -21.95 -45.04 -38.93
CA ARG A 143 -21.10 -45.77 -39.88
C ARG A 143 -21.08 -47.27 -39.60
N ARG A 144 -20.81 -47.68 -38.36
CA ARG A 144 -20.80 -49.11 -38.00
C ARG A 144 -22.13 -49.79 -38.28
N ARG A 145 -23.25 -49.09 -38.06
CA ARG A 145 -24.58 -49.64 -38.31
C ARG A 145 -24.82 -49.90 -39.80
N ARG A 146 -24.38 -48.99 -40.68
CA ARG A 146 -24.45 -49.18 -42.14
C ARG A 146 -23.58 -50.35 -42.60
N GLU A 147 -22.36 -50.48 -42.07
CA GLU A 147 -21.46 -51.59 -42.41
C GLU A 147 -22.04 -52.97 -41.99
N GLN A 148 -22.85 -53.01 -40.93
CA GLN A 148 -23.56 -54.22 -40.50
C GLN A 148 -24.78 -54.56 -41.37
N ASP A 149 -25.52 -53.56 -41.85
CA ASP A 149 -26.65 -53.76 -42.77
C ASP A 149 -26.20 -54.19 -44.18
N ASP A 150 -25.03 -53.72 -44.67
CA ASP A 150 -24.48 -54.12 -45.98
C ASP A 150 -23.82 -55.53 -45.97
N SER A 151 -23.70 -56.16 -44.80
CA SER A 151 -23.09 -57.49 -44.63
C SER A 151 -24.10 -58.65 -44.57
N HIS A 152 -25.39 -58.36 -44.82
CA HIS A 152 -26.50 -59.34 -44.86
C HIS A 152 -27.15 -59.39 -46.25
#